data_AF-A0A0X3P3N1-F1
#
_entry.id   AF-A0A0X3P3N1-F1
#
_cell.length_a   1.000
_cell.length_b   1.000
_cell.length_c   1.000
_cell.angle_alpha   90.00
_cell.angle_beta   90.00
_cell.angle_gamma   90.00
#
_symmetry.space_group_name_H-M   'P 1'
#
loop_
_entity.id
_entity.type
_entity.pdbx_description
1 polymer ?
#
loop_
_entity_poly.entity_id
_entity_poly.type
_entity_poly.pdbx_seq_one_letter_code
_entity_poly.pdbx_strand_id
1 'polypeptide(L)'
;MVLKQPKVPPRDNASTLAAGNRGFNFFCNEILNRTQGSGSISILEFNKEGTHLAYGNSDGILSILELGQSKSDNGYSTHVCSKPYQSFLSHEPEFDCLKSQSIEEKLTFIRWLNRCGPSHFLLSANERTIKLWRVTEVAPREMTNMNFPTESGSRRKVVIRSNSDLKVPLWTVQSENKVVRVYNKKVFARGHGFSLTGLSTFSDQETFLSSDPLRINLWHYDIDSEAFTVVDLMPERIEDITHLITSLTTSPKTPALFAYGTNRGSIRVCDLRAAARCDQPAICTLTILISSFL
;
A
#
# COMPACT_ATOMS: atom_id res chain seq x y z
N MET A 1 27.96 -9.95 4.52
CA MET A 1 27.43 -8.59 4.68
C MET A 1 28.50 -7.80 5.45
N VAL A 2 29.34 -7.02 4.75
CA VAL A 2 30.43 -6.25 5.39
C VAL A 2 29.98 -4.79 5.42
N LEU A 3 29.69 -4.29 6.61
CA LEU A 3 29.35 -2.88 6.85
C LEU A 3 30.63 -2.05 6.70
N LYS A 4 30.75 -1.28 5.61
CA LYS A 4 31.71 -0.17 5.54
C LYS A 4 31.01 1.08 6.06
N GLN A 5 31.41 1.54 7.24
CA GLN A 5 31.01 2.85 7.75
C GLN A 5 31.63 3.97 6.88
N PRO A 6 30.90 5.04 6.55
CA PRO A 6 31.49 6.21 5.90
C PRO A 6 32.34 7.00 6.91
N LYS A 7 33.50 7.49 6.44
CA LYS A 7 34.44 8.33 7.19
C LYS A 7 33.76 9.64 7.61
N VAL A 8 33.73 9.92 8.91
CA VAL A 8 33.31 11.21 9.48
C VAL A 8 34.45 12.23 9.27
N PRO A 9 34.19 13.44 8.72
CA PRO A 9 35.21 14.48 8.63
C PRO A 9 35.49 15.11 10.01
N PRO A 10 36.69 15.68 10.25
CA PRO A 10 37.06 16.24 11.54
C PRO A 10 36.28 17.53 11.84
N ARG A 11 35.98 17.75 13.13
CA ARG A 11 35.26 18.91 13.64
C ARG A 11 36.18 20.12 13.72
N ASP A 12 35.87 21.17 12.96
CA ASP A 12 36.42 22.50 13.20
C ASP A 12 35.65 23.20 14.33
N ASN A 13 36.42 23.63 15.34
CA ASN A 13 35.94 24.49 16.42
C ASN A 13 35.69 25.90 15.87
N ALA A 14 34.44 26.32 15.76
CA ALA A 14 34.09 27.73 15.63
C ALA A 14 32.85 28.05 16.46
N SER A 15 33.10 28.79 17.53
CA SER A 15 32.14 29.45 18.40
C SER A 15 31.47 30.62 17.69
N THR A 16 30.16 30.52 17.43
CA THR A 16 29.27 31.69 17.39
C THR A 16 27.82 31.26 17.54
N LEU A 17 27.22 31.63 18.68
CA LEU A 17 25.78 31.63 18.90
C LEU A 17 25.14 32.66 17.96
N ALA A 18 24.59 32.19 16.84
CA ALA A 18 23.61 32.92 16.06
C ALA A 18 22.31 32.12 16.08
N ALA A 19 21.29 32.65 16.76
CA ALA A 19 19.92 32.20 16.65
C ALA A 19 19.36 32.63 15.28
N GLY A 20 19.90 32.06 14.21
CA GLY A 20 19.47 32.25 12.83
C GLY A 20 18.91 30.94 12.32
N ASN A 21 17.63 30.95 11.93
CA ASN A 21 16.93 29.94 11.13
C ASN A 21 17.53 28.52 11.23
N ARG A 22 17.16 27.77 12.29
CA ARG A 22 17.57 26.36 12.44
C ARG A 22 16.88 25.54 11.36
N GLY A 23 17.43 25.56 10.14
CA GLY A 23 17.01 24.70 9.06
C GLY A 23 17.10 23.24 9.49
N PHE A 24 16.18 22.42 8.98
CA PHE A 24 16.28 20.98 9.16
C PHE A 24 17.57 20.49 8.49
N ASN A 25 18.47 19.91 9.28
CA ASN A 25 19.66 19.26 8.75
C ASN A 25 19.27 17.85 8.28
N PHE A 26 19.34 17.62 6.97
CA PHE A 26 19.16 16.30 6.39
C PHE A 26 20.49 15.54 6.42
N PHE A 27 20.45 14.30 6.91
CA PHE A 27 21.60 13.41 6.93
C PHE A 27 21.26 12.13 6.16
N CYS A 28 22.22 11.60 5.43
CA CYS A 28 22.09 10.27 4.84
C CYS A 28 22.19 9.24 5.96
N ASN A 29 21.07 8.58 6.26
CA ASN A 29 21.00 7.61 7.35
C ASN A 29 21.28 6.17 6.86
N GLU A 30 20.61 5.75 5.78
CA GLU A 30 20.74 4.39 5.25
C GLU A 30 20.64 4.42 3.72
N ILE A 31 21.45 3.60 3.06
CA ILE A 31 21.38 3.36 1.61
C ILE A 31 20.94 1.92 1.41
N LEU A 32 19.70 1.73 0.99
CA LEU A 32 19.16 0.42 0.67
C LEU A 32 19.54 0.04 -0.75
N ASN A 33 20.38 -0.97 -0.87
CA ASN A 33 20.74 -1.51 -2.16
C ASN A 33 19.60 -2.39 -2.69
N ARG A 34 19.33 -2.18 -3.96
CA ARG A 34 18.39 -2.96 -4.73
C ARG A 34 18.86 -4.40 -4.88
N THR A 35 17.94 -5.36 -4.89
CA THR A 35 18.29 -6.74 -5.26
C THR A 35 18.76 -6.76 -6.72
N GLN A 36 19.94 -7.32 -6.96
CA GLN A 36 20.53 -7.50 -8.28
C GLN A 36 19.51 -8.16 -9.21
N GLY A 37 19.22 -7.55 -10.36
CA GLY A 37 18.29 -8.09 -11.35
C GLY A 37 16.82 -7.71 -11.19
N SER A 38 16.43 -6.94 -10.17
CA SER A 38 15.09 -6.34 -10.14
C SER A 38 15.03 -5.08 -11.05
N GLY A 39 13.86 -4.65 -11.55
CA GLY A 39 13.57 -3.42 -12.34
C GLY A 39 12.95 -2.25 -11.54
N SER A 40 13.25 -0.98 -11.87
CA SER A 40 13.27 0.21 -10.97
C SER A 40 12.13 0.35 -9.94
N ILE A 41 12.44 0.94 -8.77
CA ILE A 41 11.39 1.35 -7.81
C ILE A 41 10.49 2.37 -8.48
N SER A 42 9.19 2.08 -8.54
CA SER A 42 8.18 2.91 -9.21
C SER A 42 7.35 3.72 -8.23
N ILE A 43 7.13 3.20 -7.02
CA ILE A 43 6.28 3.82 -6.00
C ILE A 43 6.76 3.47 -4.60
N LEU A 44 6.56 4.37 -3.64
CA LEU A 44 6.85 4.15 -2.23
C LEU A 44 5.83 4.89 -1.36
N GLU A 45 5.42 4.28 -0.26
CA GLU A 45 4.48 4.86 0.69
C GLU A 45 4.70 4.36 2.11
N PHE A 46 4.72 5.29 3.07
CA PHE A 46 4.71 4.98 4.50
C PHE A 46 3.29 4.70 4.98
N ASN A 47 3.16 3.78 5.93
CA ASN A 47 1.91 3.65 6.68
C ASN A 47 1.65 4.92 7.50
N LYS A 48 0.39 5.09 7.94
CA LYS A 48 -0.03 6.29 8.69
C LYS A 48 0.76 6.49 9.99
N GLU A 49 1.23 5.41 10.60
CA GLU A 49 2.01 5.46 11.84
C GLU A 49 3.51 5.71 11.60
N GLY A 50 3.98 5.63 10.35
CA GLY A 50 5.41 5.76 10.00
C GLY A 50 6.29 4.60 10.50
N THR A 51 5.70 3.47 10.90
CA THR A 51 6.40 2.28 11.37
C THR A 51 6.77 1.31 10.24
N HIS A 52 6.11 1.41 9.09
CA HIS A 52 6.34 0.55 7.94
C HIS A 52 6.42 1.38 6.66
N LEU A 53 7.33 1.00 5.77
CA LEU A 53 7.48 1.58 4.44
C LEU A 53 7.24 0.47 3.40
N ALA A 54 6.23 0.64 2.56
CA ALA A 54 6.04 -0.20 1.39
C ALA A 54 6.65 0.47 0.17
N TYR A 55 7.33 -0.31 -0.66
CA TYR A 55 7.78 0.13 -1.98
C TYR A 55 7.45 -0.93 -3.03
N GLY A 56 7.12 -0.44 -4.21
CA GLY A 56 6.80 -1.23 -5.38
C GLY A 56 7.82 -0.99 -6.49
N ASN A 57 8.01 -1.99 -7.34
CA ASN A 57 8.95 -1.93 -8.43
C ASN A 57 8.25 -2.13 -9.80
N SER A 58 9.02 -2.02 -10.89
CA SER A 58 8.49 -2.24 -12.24
C SER A 58 8.17 -3.69 -12.56
N ASP A 59 8.67 -4.64 -11.77
CA ASP A 59 8.44 -6.08 -11.97
C ASP A 59 7.25 -6.61 -11.14
N GLY A 60 6.40 -5.72 -10.62
CA GLY A 60 5.22 -6.10 -9.85
C GLY A 60 5.48 -6.62 -8.44
N ILE A 61 6.72 -6.54 -7.94
CA ILE A 61 7.12 -6.95 -6.59
C ILE A 61 6.82 -5.82 -5.60
N LEU A 62 6.07 -6.15 -4.55
CA LEU A 62 5.82 -5.28 -3.41
C LEU A 62 6.67 -5.74 -2.24
N SER A 63 7.45 -4.81 -1.68
CA SER A 63 8.30 -5.07 -0.52
C SER A 63 7.96 -4.11 0.62
N ILE A 64 7.95 -4.64 1.84
CA ILE A 64 7.64 -3.92 3.06
C ILE A 64 8.87 -3.95 3.96
N LEU A 65 9.20 -2.78 4.49
CA LEU A 65 10.24 -2.57 5.48
C LEU A 65 9.58 -2.18 6.80
N GLU A 66 10.03 -2.78 7.89
CA GLU A 66 9.72 -2.33 9.24
C GLU A 66 10.79 -1.31 9.65
N LEU A 67 10.34 -0.15 10.12
CA LEU A 67 11.18 0.95 10.57
C LEU A 67 11.27 0.89 12.09
N GLY A 68 12.44 0.49 12.57
CA GLY A 68 12.77 0.47 13.98
C GLY A 68 13.66 1.63 14.39
N GLN A 69 13.96 1.70 15.69
CA GLN A 69 15.02 2.55 16.22
C GLN A 69 16.15 1.65 16.72
N SER A 70 17.35 1.85 16.18
CA SER A 70 18.56 1.27 16.75
C SER A 70 19.30 2.32 17.56
N LYS A 71 19.75 1.93 18.76
CA LYS A 71 20.72 2.74 19.51
C LYS A 71 22.08 2.64 18.80
N SER A 72 22.79 3.75 18.66
CA SER A 72 24.18 3.73 18.21
C SER A 72 25.07 3.05 19.26
N ASP A 73 26.18 2.45 18.83
CA ASP A 73 27.18 1.82 19.71
C ASP A 73 27.74 2.80 20.77
N ASN A 74 27.67 4.09 20.50
CA ASN A 74 28.11 5.14 21.42
C ASN A 74 27.00 5.63 22.37
N GLY A 75 25.78 5.12 22.30
CA GLY A 75 24.69 5.40 23.27
C GLY A 75 24.07 6.81 23.23
N TYR A 76 24.61 7.74 22.44
CA TYR A 76 24.18 9.15 22.39
C TYR A 76 23.15 9.46 21.30
N SER A 77 22.84 8.53 20.39
CA SER A 77 21.89 8.76 19.30
C SER A 77 21.09 7.51 18.93
N THR A 78 19.78 7.67 18.78
CA THR A 78 18.91 6.66 18.14
C THR A 78 18.84 6.96 16.65
N HIS A 79 19.22 6.01 15.82
CA HIS A 79 19.06 6.11 14.37
C HIS A 79 17.93 5.18 13.93
N VAL A 80 17.14 5.63 12.96
CA VAL A 80 16.13 4.77 12.34
C VAL A 80 16.87 3.65 11.61
N CYS A 81 16.50 2.40 11.83
CA CYS A 81 17.02 1.28 11.04
C CYS A 81 15.86 0.59 10.35
N SER A 82 16.02 0.30 9.07
CA SER A 82 15.02 -0.47 8.33
C SER A 82 15.37 -1.96 8.36
N LYS A 83 14.36 -2.79 8.60
CA LYS A 83 14.47 -4.25 8.54
C LYS A 83 13.51 -4.77 7.46
N PRO A 84 13.95 -5.67 6.56
CA PRO A 84 13.04 -6.34 5.65
C PRO A 84 11.93 -7.03 6.43
N TYR A 85 10.67 -6.64 6.18
CA TYR A 85 9.51 -7.23 6.82
C TYR A 85 8.96 -8.37 5.96
N GLN A 86 8.63 -8.08 4.69
CA GLN A 86 8.17 -9.09 3.73
C GLN A 86 8.26 -8.56 2.31
N SER A 87 8.63 -9.42 1.36
CA SER A 87 8.53 -9.16 -0.08
C SER A 87 7.69 -10.25 -0.75
N PHE A 88 6.86 -9.86 -1.72
CA PHE A 88 6.02 -10.78 -2.47
C PHE A 88 5.66 -10.22 -3.85
N LEU A 89 5.34 -11.11 -4.79
CA LEU A 89 4.86 -10.73 -6.13
C LEU A 89 3.40 -10.28 -6.01
N SER A 90 3.13 -9.01 -6.33
CA SER A 90 1.79 -8.43 -6.26
C SER A 90 1.05 -8.53 -7.58
N HIS A 91 1.72 -8.21 -8.68
CA HIS A 91 1.14 -8.23 -10.03
C HIS A 91 2.03 -9.03 -10.96
N GLU A 92 1.38 -9.68 -11.92
CA GLU A 92 2.02 -10.41 -13.01
C GLU A 92 1.64 -9.71 -14.33
N PRO A 93 2.44 -9.87 -15.40
CA PRO A 93 2.07 -9.37 -16.71
C PRO A 93 0.78 -10.03 -17.18
N GLU A 94 -0.18 -9.23 -17.59
CA GLU A 94 -1.48 -9.69 -18.07
C GLU A 94 -1.71 -9.21 -19.51
N PHE A 95 -2.60 -9.87 -20.25
CA PHE A 95 -2.97 -9.45 -21.61
C PHE A 95 -4.49 -9.40 -21.75
N ASP A 96 -5.01 -8.24 -22.14
CA ASP A 96 -6.43 -8.06 -22.45
C ASP A 96 -6.69 -8.45 -23.91
N CYS A 97 -7.23 -9.65 -24.13
CA CYS A 97 -7.56 -10.16 -25.45
C CYS A 97 -8.69 -9.39 -26.15
N LEU A 98 -9.56 -8.69 -25.41
CA LEU A 98 -10.67 -7.95 -26.00
C LEU A 98 -10.21 -6.61 -26.55
N LYS A 99 -9.25 -5.97 -25.87
CA LYS A 99 -8.65 -4.70 -26.29
C LYS A 99 -7.32 -4.87 -27.02
N SER A 100 -6.81 -6.10 -27.12
CA SER A 100 -5.48 -6.43 -27.64
C SER A 100 -4.37 -5.59 -26.99
N GLN A 101 -4.41 -5.46 -25.66
CA GLN A 101 -3.51 -4.60 -24.90
C GLN A 101 -2.77 -5.40 -23.83
N SER A 102 -1.44 -5.25 -23.79
CA SER A 102 -0.61 -5.75 -22.69
C SER A 102 -0.78 -4.87 -21.45
N ILE A 103 -0.92 -5.50 -20.30
CA ILE A 103 -1.00 -4.87 -18.99
C ILE A 103 0.30 -5.18 -18.27
N GLU A 104 1.09 -4.14 -18.02
CA GLU A 104 2.34 -4.27 -17.27
C GLU A 104 2.08 -4.65 -15.81
N GLU A 105 3.00 -5.42 -15.24
CA GLU A 105 3.06 -5.77 -13.83
C GLU A 105 3.51 -4.59 -12.95
N LYS A 106 4.07 -3.53 -13.54
CA LYS A 106 4.59 -2.35 -12.85
C LYS A 106 3.60 -1.79 -11.85
N LEU A 107 4.04 -1.67 -10.60
CA LEU A 107 3.25 -1.06 -9.54
C LEU A 107 3.17 0.46 -9.74
N THR A 108 1.96 0.99 -9.85
CA THR A 108 1.69 2.42 -10.05
C THR A 108 1.30 3.09 -8.74
N PHE A 109 0.50 2.41 -7.92
CA PHE A 109 0.02 2.91 -6.64
C PHE A 109 0.16 1.88 -5.53
N ILE A 110 0.49 2.37 -4.34
CA ILE A 110 0.32 1.67 -3.07
C ILE A 110 -0.50 2.62 -2.19
N ARG A 111 -1.45 2.11 -1.41
CA ARG A 111 -2.18 2.90 -0.41
C ARG A 111 -2.38 2.09 0.86
N TRP A 112 -1.87 2.57 1.98
CA TRP A 112 -2.09 1.91 3.27
C TRP A 112 -3.51 2.16 3.80
N LEU A 113 -4.06 1.11 4.39
CA LEU A 113 -5.31 1.15 5.15
C LEU A 113 -4.99 1.19 6.65
N ASN A 114 -5.98 1.52 7.46
CA ASN A 114 -5.80 1.48 8.90
C ASN A 114 -5.52 0.04 9.35
N ARG A 115 -4.61 -0.11 10.30
CA ARG A 115 -4.34 -1.41 10.91
C ARG A 115 -5.60 -1.90 11.63
N CYS A 116 -5.97 -3.16 11.40
CA CYS A 116 -7.05 -3.82 12.14
C CYS A 116 -6.50 -5.04 12.89
N GLY A 117 -6.43 -4.91 14.22
CA GLY A 117 -5.79 -5.90 15.10
C GLY A 117 -4.31 -6.10 14.76
N PRO A 118 -3.81 -7.34 14.65
CA PRO A 118 -2.41 -7.60 14.31
C PRO A 118 -2.10 -7.41 12.81
N SER A 119 -3.13 -7.23 11.98
CA SER A 119 -3.01 -7.26 10.53
C SER A 119 -2.85 -5.86 9.93
N HIS A 120 -1.89 -5.75 9.03
CA HIS A 120 -1.75 -4.61 8.14
C HIS A 120 -2.53 -4.85 6.86
N PHE A 121 -3.12 -3.78 6.31
CA PHE A 121 -3.87 -3.82 5.08
C PHE A 121 -3.34 -2.74 4.14
N LEU A 122 -3.22 -3.07 2.87
CA LEU A 122 -2.80 -2.13 1.83
C LEU A 122 -3.45 -2.47 0.50
N LEU A 123 -3.73 -1.44 -0.29
CA LEU A 123 -4.04 -1.58 -1.70
C LEU A 123 -2.74 -1.46 -2.49
N SER A 124 -2.57 -2.31 -3.48
CA SER A 124 -1.59 -2.11 -4.55
C SER A 124 -2.31 -2.06 -5.88
N ALA A 125 -1.78 -1.32 -6.84
CA ALA A 125 -2.35 -1.25 -8.17
C ALA A 125 -1.25 -1.25 -9.23
N ASN A 126 -1.56 -1.87 -10.38
CA ASN A 126 -0.88 -1.59 -11.64
C ASN A 126 -1.73 -0.62 -12.47
N GLU A 127 -1.56 -0.59 -13.79
CA GLU A 127 -2.34 0.32 -14.63
C GLU A 127 -3.83 -0.01 -14.71
N ARG A 128 -4.25 -1.25 -14.43
CA ARG A 128 -5.61 -1.73 -14.73
C ARG A 128 -6.32 -2.42 -13.57
N THR A 129 -5.56 -2.94 -12.62
CA THR A 129 -6.04 -3.82 -11.55
C THR A 129 -5.58 -3.28 -10.21
N ILE A 130 -6.45 -3.40 -9.22
CA ILE A 130 -6.20 -2.99 -7.84
C ILE A 130 -6.38 -4.23 -6.98
N LYS A 131 -5.44 -4.51 -6.09
CA LYS A 131 -5.44 -5.67 -5.21
C LYS A 131 -5.41 -5.24 -3.75
N LEU A 132 -6.31 -5.81 -2.94
CA LEU A 132 -6.30 -5.65 -1.49
C LEU A 132 -5.47 -6.75 -0.86
N TRP A 133 -4.45 -6.36 -0.10
CA TRP A 133 -3.56 -7.26 0.60
C TRP A 133 -3.77 -7.18 2.10
N ARG A 134 -3.69 -8.34 2.75
CA ARG A 134 -3.59 -8.46 4.20
C ARG A 134 -2.24 -9.07 4.55
N VAL A 135 -1.45 -8.34 5.32
CA VAL A 135 -0.15 -8.79 5.82
C VAL A 135 -0.25 -8.96 7.32
N THR A 136 -0.02 -10.18 7.82
CA THR A 136 -0.20 -10.49 9.24
C THR A 136 0.96 -11.31 9.76
N GLU A 137 1.51 -10.88 10.87
CA GLU A 137 2.46 -11.66 11.63
C GLU A 137 1.70 -12.73 12.42
N VAL A 138 1.97 -14.00 12.11
CA VAL A 138 1.26 -15.15 12.71
C VAL A 138 2.29 -16.10 13.30
N ALA A 139 2.14 -16.36 14.61
CA ALA A 139 2.89 -17.41 15.28
C ALA A 139 2.52 -18.77 14.68
N PRO A 140 3.50 -19.60 14.27
CA PRO A 140 3.26 -20.94 13.77
C PRO A 140 2.53 -21.73 14.85
N ARG A 141 1.52 -22.46 14.40
CA ARG A 141 0.73 -23.34 15.24
C ARG A 141 1.07 -24.76 14.84
N GLU A 142 1.43 -25.55 15.83
CA GLU A 142 1.61 -26.98 15.65
C GLU A 142 0.39 -27.70 16.20
N MET A 143 -0.05 -28.71 15.47
CA MET A 143 -1.18 -29.52 15.89
C MET A 143 -0.64 -30.74 16.62
N THR A 144 -0.97 -30.83 17.90
CA THR A 144 -0.59 -31.92 18.81
C THR A 144 -1.83 -32.71 19.20
N ASN A 145 -1.63 -33.78 19.97
CA ASN A 145 -2.72 -34.64 20.47
C ASN A 145 -3.57 -35.28 19.36
N MET A 146 -2.94 -35.71 18.26
CA MET A 146 -3.61 -36.45 17.20
C MET A 146 -3.76 -37.93 17.57
N ASN A 147 -4.86 -38.56 17.15
CA ASN A 147 -5.01 -40.03 17.23
C ASN A 147 -4.01 -40.76 16.33
N PHE A 148 -3.62 -40.14 15.21
CA PHE A 148 -2.64 -40.65 14.26
C PHE A 148 -1.39 -39.76 14.30
N PRO A 149 -0.24 -40.26 14.78
CA PRO A 149 1.00 -39.49 14.73
C PRO A 149 1.44 -39.26 13.28
N THR A 150 1.84 -38.03 12.96
CA THR A 150 2.27 -37.60 11.61
C THR A 150 3.74 -37.87 11.30
N GLU A 151 4.56 -38.19 12.30
CA GLU A 151 6.02 -38.25 12.19
C GLU A 151 6.58 -39.54 11.60
N SER A 152 5.74 -40.54 11.35
CA SER A 152 6.16 -41.78 10.72
C SER A 152 5.07 -42.21 9.76
N GLY A 153 5.40 -42.37 8.47
CA GLY A 153 4.51 -42.93 7.44
C GLY A 153 3.95 -44.33 7.76
N SER A 154 4.24 -44.87 8.94
CA SER A 154 3.55 -46.00 9.52
C SER A 154 2.18 -45.58 10.05
N ARG A 155 1.14 -45.85 9.26
CA ARG A 155 -0.25 -45.90 9.74
C ARG A 155 -0.38 -47.06 10.74
N ARG A 156 0.10 -46.91 11.97
CA ARG A 156 -0.23 -47.84 13.05
C ARG A 156 -1.76 -47.83 13.17
N LYS A 157 -2.38 -49.01 13.04
CA LYS A 157 -3.83 -49.17 13.17
C LYS A 157 -4.26 -48.70 14.56
N VAL A 158 -4.83 -47.51 14.64
CA VAL A 158 -5.41 -46.99 15.88
C VAL A 158 -6.68 -47.79 16.16
N VAL A 159 -6.69 -48.53 17.26
CA VAL A 159 -7.87 -49.28 17.69
C VAL A 159 -8.61 -48.42 18.72
N ILE A 160 -9.67 -47.76 18.26
CA ILE A 160 -10.59 -46.99 19.10
C ILE A 160 -11.59 -47.99 19.69
N ARG A 161 -11.56 -48.20 21.01
CA ARG A 161 -12.46 -49.12 21.73
C ARG A 161 -13.52 -48.39 22.52
N SER A 162 -13.28 -47.13 22.87
CA SER A 162 -14.16 -46.31 23.68
C SER A 162 -13.98 -44.82 23.39
N ASN A 163 -14.92 -43.98 23.82
CA ASN A 163 -14.86 -42.53 23.60
C ASN A 163 -13.62 -41.88 24.25
N SER A 164 -13.00 -42.49 25.27
CA SER A 164 -11.76 -41.98 25.89
C SER A 164 -10.52 -42.18 25.01
N ASP A 165 -10.58 -43.05 23.99
CA ASP A 165 -9.49 -43.26 23.04
C ASP A 165 -9.47 -42.17 21.96
N LEU A 166 -10.51 -41.34 21.87
CA LEU A 166 -10.62 -40.24 20.94
C LEU A 166 -9.88 -39.02 21.48
N LYS A 167 -8.74 -38.70 20.87
CA LYS A 167 -8.05 -37.43 21.09
C LYS A 167 -8.61 -36.34 20.18
N VAL A 168 -8.80 -35.15 20.73
CA VAL A 168 -9.13 -33.94 19.98
C VAL A 168 -7.82 -33.19 19.68
N PRO A 169 -7.59 -32.76 18.42
CA PRO A 169 -6.42 -31.99 18.06
C PRO A 169 -6.28 -30.72 18.90
N LEU A 170 -5.10 -30.50 19.47
CA LEU A 170 -4.77 -29.29 20.22
C LEU A 170 -3.75 -28.45 19.45
N TRP A 171 -4.05 -27.17 19.31
CA TRP A 171 -3.12 -26.21 18.74
C TRP A 171 -2.18 -25.69 19.83
N THR A 172 -0.90 -25.96 19.70
CA THR A 172 0.14 -25.29 20.49
C THR A 172 0.68 -24.11 19.70
N VAL A 173 0.84 -22.97 20.36
CA VAL A 173 1.36 -21.74 19.74
C VAL A 173 2.85 -21.64 20.07
N GLN A 174 3.69 -21.62 19.05
CA GLN A 174 5.12 -21.34 19.23
C GLN A 174 5.33 -19.82 19.17
N SER A 175 5.53 -19.17 20.32
CA SER A 175 5.60 -17.71 20.42
C SER A 175 6.91 -17.10 19.89
N GLU A 176 7.98 -17.88 19.77
CA GLU A 176 9.33 -17.36 19.48
C GLU A 176 9.60 -17.15 17.97
N ASN A 177 8.93 -17.90 17.08
CA ASN A 177 9.20 -17.88 15.65
C ASN A 177 8.04 -17.32 14.83
N LYS A 178 7.78 -16.02 14.93
CA LYS A 178 6.68 -15.42 14.15
C LYS A 178 6.99 -15.39 12.66
N VAL A 179 6.00 -15.74 11.85
CA VAL A 179 6.10 -15.72 10.38
C VAL A 179 5.11 -14.71 9.82
N VAL A 180 5.57 -13.86 8.90
CA VAL A 180 4.70 -12.93 8.18
C VAL A 180 3.98 -13.68 7.07
N ARG A 181 2.65 -13.66 7.11
CA ARG A 181 1.78 -14.22 6.06
C ARG A 181 1.13 -13.10 5.27
N VAL A 182 1.11 -13.28 3.95
CA VAL A 182 0.51 -12.35 2.99
C VAL A 182 -0.66 -13.02 2.32
N TYR A 183 -1.80 -12.32 2.27
CA TYR A 183 -3.02 -12.79 1.63
C TYR A 183 -3.51 -11.76 0.63
N ASN A 184 -3.72 -12.18 -0.61
CA ASN A 184 -4.53 -11.42 -1.56
C ASN A 184 -6.01 -11.60 -1.18
N LYS A 185 -6.63 -10.56 -0.65
CA LYS A 185 -8.01 -10.61 -0.14
C LYS A 185 -9.03 -10.41 -1.25
N LYS A 186 -8.76 -9.45 -2.15
CA LYS A 186 -9.65 -9.03 -3.24
C LYS A 186 -8.85 -8.51 -4.42
N VAL A 187 -9.44 -8.64 -5.61
CA VAL A 187 -8.92 -8.09 -6.86
C VAL A 187 -10.02 -7.29 -7.53
N PHE A 188 -9.89 -5.96 -7.51
CA PHE A 188 -10.77 -5.03 -8.20
C PHE A 188 -10.22 -4.81 -9.61
N ALA A 189 -10.85 -5.44 -10.59
CA ALA A 189 -10.44 -5.39 -11.98
C ALA A 189 -11.57 -4.85 -12.87
N ARG A 190 -11.26 -4.50 -14.12
CA ARG A 190 -12.23 -4.14 -15.16
C ARG A 190 -13.11 -2.91 -14.87
N GLY A 191 -12.82 -2.12 -13.85
CA GLY A 191 -13.54 -0.86 -13.59
C GLY A 191 -13.10 0.31 -14.47
N HIS A 192 -11.90 0.26 -15.06
CA HIS A 192 -11.32 1.39 -15.79
C HIS A 192 -11.05 1.08 -17.26
N GLY A 193 -11.39 2.07 -18.10
CA GLY A 193 -11.23 2.02 -19.56
C GLY A 193 -9.80 2.32 -20.01
N PHE A 194 -9.06 3.06 -19.19
CA PHE A 194 -7.68 3.52 -19.39
C PHE A 194 -6.80 3.20 -18.18
N SER A 195 -5.53 3.56 -18.24
CA SER A 195 -4.59 3.38 -17.12
C SER A 195 -4.96 4.25 -15.92
N LEU A 196 -4.82 3.71 -14.71
CA LEU A 196 -5.11 4.43 -13.47
C LEU A 196 -4.26 5.69 -13.34
N THR A 197 -4.90 6.81 -12.99
CA THR A 197 -4.28 8.11 -12.72
C THR A 197 -4.24 8.43 -11.24
N GLY A 198 -5.06 7.75 -10.44
CA GLY A 198 -5.13 7.99 -9.00
C GLY A 198 -5.81 6.86 -8.24
N LEU A 199 -5.37 6.69 -6.99
CA LEU A 199 -5.94 5.77 -6.03
C LEU A 199 -5.95 6.46 -4.67
N SER A 200 -7.09 6.47 -3.98
CA SER A 200 -7.23 7.18 -2.70
C SER A 200 -8.27 6.52 -1.81
N THR A 201 -8.01 6.42 -0.50
CA THR A 201 -8.86 5.71 0.47
C THR A 201 -9.65 6.70 1.31
N PHE A 202 -10.89 6.38 1.66
CA PHE A 202 -11.65 7.20 2.59
C PHE A 202 -11.28 6.92 4.05
N SER A 203 -11.61 7.86 4.93
CA SER A 203 -11.39 7.72 6.38
C SER A 203 -12.34 6.72 7.03
N ASP A 204 -13.44 6.35 6.38
CA ASP A 204 -14.44 5.38 6.84
C ASP A 204 -13.93 3.92 6.89
N GLN A 205 -12.86 3.60 6.16
CA GLN A 205 -12.34 2.23 5.99
C GLN A 205 -13.36 1.26 5.34
N GLU A 206 -14.33 1.78 4.61
CA GLU A 206 -15.33 0.97 3.88
C GLU A 206 -15.17 1.11 2.36
N THR A 207 -14.77 2.31 1.91
CA THR A 207 -14.70 2.64 0.50
C THR A 207 -13.39 3.29 0.08
N PHE A 208 -13.11 3.21 -1.22
CA PHE A 208 -11.99 3.93 -1.84
C PHE A 208 -12.36 4.39 -3.25
N LEU A 209 -11.62 5.40 -3.72
CA LEU A 209 -11.73 5.91 -5.07
C LEU A 209 -10.55 5.47 -5.91
N SER A 210 -10.83 5.15 -7.17
CA SER A 210 -9.82 5.06 -8.22
C SER A 210 -10.23 5.93 -9.40
N SER A 211 -9.25 6.52 -10.07
CA SER A 211 -9.48 7.33 -11.26
C SER A 211 -8.68 6.81 -12.45
N ASP A 212 -9.27 6.96 -13.63
CA ASP A 212 -8.56 7.01 -14.90
C ASP A 212 -8.70 8.45 -15.48
N PRO A 213 -8.20 8.77 -16.69
CA PRO A 213 -8.28 10.11 -17.23
C PRO A 213 -9.70 10.65 -17.45
N LEU A 214 -10.72 9.79 -17.54
CA LEU A 214 -12.10 10.21 -17.84
C LEU A 214 -13.09 9.87 -16.72
N ARG A 215 -12.79 8.92 -15.84
CA ARG A 215 -13.73 8.42 -14.84
C ARG A 215 -13.11 8.33 -13.45
N ILE A 216 -13.95 8.60 -12.45
CA ILE A 216 -13.67 8.31 -11.04
C ILE A 216 -14.70 7.29 -10.55
N ASN A 217 -14.21 6.16 -10.07
CA ASN A 217 -15.03 5.07 -9.55
C ASN A 217 -14.88 4.97 -8.03
N LEU A 218 -16.00 4.73 -7.36
CA LEU A 218 -16.12 4.38 -5.95
C LEU A 218 -16.27 2.87 -5.81
N TRP A 219 -15.43 2.30 -4.98
CA TRP A 219 -15.38 0.88 -4.66
C TRP A 219 -15.65 0.66 -3.19
N HIS A 220 -16.26 -0.48 -2.88
CA HIS A 220 -16.38 -0.99 -1.52
C HIS A 220 -15.37 -2.12 -1.31
N TYR A 221 -14.69 -2.19 -0.17
CA TYR A 221 -13.61 -3.18 0.03
C TYR A 221 -14.08 -4.64 -0.08
N ASP A 222 -15.34 -4.91 0.23
CA ASP A 222 -15.91 -6.26 0.16
C ASP A 222 -16.51 -6.64 -1.21
N ILE A 223 -16.71 -5.67 -2.11
CA ILE A 223 -17.37 -5.86 -3.41
C ILE A 223 -16.35 -5.62 -4.54
N ASP A 224 -15.94 -6.71 -5.19
CA ASP A 224 -14.94 -6.71 -6.27
C ASP A 224 -15.53 -6.87 -7.68
N SER A 225 -16.82 -7.15 -7.79
CA SER A 225 -17.52 -7.34 -9.06
C SER A 225 -17.98 -6.04 -9.71
N GLU A 226 -18.21 -4.99 -8.91
CA GLU A 226 -18.86 -3.76 -9.36
C GLU A 226 -18.25 -2.53 -8.70
N ALA A 227 -18.26 -1.43 -9.43
CA ALA A 227 -17.87 -0.11 -8.95
C ALA A 227 -18.92 0.91 -9.37
N PHE A 228 -19.10 1.94 -8.56
CA PHE A 228 -20.01 3.03 -8.89
C PHE A 228 -19.23 4.20 -9.48
N THR A 229 -19.53 4.59 -10.71
CA THR A 229 -18.89 5.77 -11.34
C THR A 229 -19.49 7.05 -10.77
N VAL A 230 -18.68 7.77 -10.00
CA VAL A 230 -19.06 9.02 -9.33
C VAL A 230 -18.89 10.22 -10.26
N VAL A 231 -17.86 10.22 -11.09
CA VAL A 231 -17.57 11.27 -12.07
C VAL A 231 -17.34 10.61 -13.41
N ASP A 232 -18.08 11.02 -14.44
CA ASP A 232 -17.89 10.58 -15.82
C ASP A 232 -17.69 11.81 -16.73
N LEU A 233 -16.45 12.00 -17.18
CA LEU A 233 -16.09 13.06 -18.12
C LEU A 233 -16.09 12.57 -19.57
N MET A 234 -16.56 11.35 -19.85
CA MET A 234 -16.63 10.80 -21.20
C MET A 234 -17.67 11.57 -22.03
N PRO A 235 -17.27 12.35 -23.05
CA PRO A 235 -18.20 13.04 -23.93
C PRO A 235 -18.87 12.07 -24.92
N GLU A 236 -19.95 12.51 -25.57
CA GLU A 236 -20.61 11.74 -26.64
C GLU A 236 -19.68 11.46 -27.83
N ARG A 237 -18.82 12.44 -28.16
CA ARG A 237 -17.81 12.32 -29.21
C ARG A 237 -16.42 12.42 -28.60
N ILE A 238 -15.57 11.46 -28.94
CA ILE A 238 -14.19 11.36 -28.42
C ILE A 238 -13.37 12.63 -28.73
N GLU A 239 -13.67 13.32 -29.83
CA GLU A 239 -13.01 14.56 -30.23
C GLU A 239 -13.25 15.73 -29.25
N ASP A 240 -14.34 15.67 -28.48
CA ASP A 240 -14.72 16.73 -27.52
C ASP A 240 -14.04 16.55 -26.14
N ILE A 241 -13.10 15.61 -26.01
CA ILE A 241 -12.35 15.40 -24.76
C ILE A 241 -11.45 16.62 -24.50
N THR A 242 -11.79 17.39 -23.48
CA THR A 242 -11.10 18.64 -23.12
C THR A 242 -10.37 18.57 -21.78
N HIS A 243 -10.93 17.85 -20.82
CA HIS A 243 -10.43 17.73 -19.45
C HIS A 243 -10.11 16.27 -19.16
N LEU A 244 -8.88 16.04 -18.69
CA LEU A 244 -8.41 14.73 -18.26
C LEU A 244 -8.05 14.78 -16.79
N ILE A 245 -8.51 13.80 -16.01
CA ILE A 245 -8.17 13.64 -14.60
C ILE A 245 -6.71 13.17 -14.50
N THR A 246 -5.90 13.91 -13.74
CA THR A 246 -4.47 13.63 -13.58
C THR A 246 -4.09 13.28 -12.15
N SER A 247 -4.92 13.61 -11.18
CA SER A 247 -4.69 13.29 -9.77
C SER A 247 -6.02 13.17 -9.02
N LEU A 248 -5.99 12.42 -7.92
CA LEU A 248 -7.14 12.14 -7.08
C LEU A 248 -6.70 12.10 -5.61
N THR A 249 -7.45 12.76 -4.74
CA THR A 249 -7.23 12.74 -3.30
C THR A 249 -8.53 12.83 -2.54
N THR A 250 -8.64 12.13 -1.42
CA THR A 250 -9.78 12.18 -0.50
C THR A 250 -9.46 13.06 0.71
N SER A 251 -10.49 13.56 1.38
CA SER A 251 -10.32 14.25 2.66
C SER A 251 -9.89 13.24 3.73
N PRO A 252 -8.82 13.53 4.51
CA PRO A 252 -8.40 12.65 5.60
C PRO A 252 -9.37 12.64 6.79
N LYS A 253 -10.28 13.63 6.86
CA LYS A 253 -11.21 13.81 7.97
C LYS A 253 -12.66 13.49 7.60
N THR A 254 -13.09 13.85 6.40
CA THR A 254 -14.51 13.78 6.01
C THR A 254 -14.71 12.70 4.94
N PRO A 255 -15.43 11.60 5.23
CA PRO A 255 -15.56 10.45 4.32
C PRO A 255 -16.51 10.68 3.12
N ALA A 256 -16.80 11.92 2.76
CA ALA A 256 -17.65 12.28 1.62
C ALA A 256 -16.98 13.27 0.67
N LEU A 257 -15.86 13.88 1.08
CA LEU A 257 -15.19 14.92 0.33
C LEU A 257 -13.98 14.34 -0.39
N PHE A 258 -13.88 14.62 -1.68
CA PHE A 258 -12.71 14.31 -2.49
C PHE A 258 -12.42 15.45 -3.46
N ALA A 259 -11.20 15.48 -3.96
CA ALA A 259 -10.78 16.42 -4.98
C ALA A 259 -9.99 15.70 -6.07
N TYR A 260 -10.12 16.19 -7.29
CA TYR A 260 -9.35 15.71 -8.42
C TYR A 260 -8.75 16.86 -9.22
N GLY A 261 -7.53 16.64 -9.71
CA GLY A 261 -6.81 17.56 -10.58
C GLY A 261 -7.06 17.24 -12.05
N THR A 262 -6.97 18.26 -12.89
CA THR A 262 -7.11 18.11 -14.35
C THR A 262 -5.84 18.51 -15.09
N ASN A 263 -5.66 18.02 -16.31
CA ASN A 263 -4.60 18.42 -17.23
C ASN A 263 -4.57 19.93 -17.58
N ARG A 264 -5.64 20.67 -17.28
CA ARG A 264 -5.72 22.13 -17.44
C ARG A 264 -5.34 22.91 -16.19
N GLY A 265 -4.84 22.24 -15.14
CA GLY A 265 -4.49 22.89 -13.88
C GLY A 265 -5.71 23.42 -13.13
N SER A 266 -6.89 22.82 -13.30
CA SER A 266 -8.02 23.05 -12.42
C SER A 266 -8.12 21.94 -11.37
N ILE A 267 -8.40 22.32 -10.12
CA ILE A 267 -8.71 21.44 -9.01
C ILE A 267 -10.22 21.52 -8.76
N ARG A 268 -10.86 20.36 -8.74
CA ARG A 268 -12.30 20.23 -8.55
C ARG A 268 -12.56 19.48 -7.26
N VAL A 269 -13.28 20.09 -6.33
CA VAL A 269 -13.69 19.49 -5.05
C VAL A 269 -15.14 19.07 -5.14
N CYS A 270 -15.42 17.84 -4.75
CA CYS A 270 -16.72 17.19 -4.85
C CYS A 270 -17.17 16.66 -3.48
N ASP A 271 -18.48 16.64 -3.25
CA ASP A 271 -19.12 16.08 -2.05
C ASP A 271 -20.12 14.99 -2.46
N LEU A 272 -19.85 13.75 -2.05
CA LEU A 272 -20.68 12.58 -2.34
C LEU A 272 -22.10 12.68 -1.75
N ARG A 273 -22.32 13.56 -0.77
CA ARG A 273 -23.64 13.78 -0.16
C ARG A 273 -24.51 14.74 -0.96
N ALA A 274 -23.90 15.61 -1.76
CA ALA A 274 -24.63 16.62 -2.51
C ALA A 274 -25.37 16.02 -3.71
N ALA A 275 -24.75 15.04 -4.38
CA ALA A 275 -25.35 14.33 -5.50
C ALA A 275 -24.75 12.93 -5.63
N ALA A 276 -25.56 11.98 -6.11
CA ALA A 276 -25.09 10.63 -6.42
C ALA A 276 -23.99 10.64 -7.49
N ARG A 277 -24.11 11.52 -8.50
CA ARG A 277 -23.04 11.82 -9.45
C ARG A 277 -22.47 13.20 -9.17
N CYS A 278 -21.15 13.29 -9.05
CA CYS A 278 -20.43 14.53 -8.76
C CYS A 278 -19.98 15.26 -10.03
N ASP A 279 -20.85 15.30 -11.06
CA ASP A 279 -20.55 15.93 -12.35
C ASP A 279 -20.36 17.45 -12.23
N GLN A 280 -21.02 18.05 -11.23
CA GLN A 280 -20.83 19.45 -10.83
C GLN A 280 -19.97 19.51 -9.57
N PRO A 281 -18.75 20.05 -9.63
CA PRO A 281 -17.91 20.20 -8.45
C PRO A 281 -18.50 21.27 -7.53
N ALA A 282 -18.43 21.05 -6.22
CA ALA A 282 -18.82 22.03 -5.22
C ALA A 282 -17.92 23.27 -5.26
N ILE A 283 -16.63 23.06 -5.54
CA ILE A 283 -15.63 24.13 -5.70
C ILE A 283 -14.75 23.80 -6.90
N CYS A 284 -14.52 24.77 -7.78
CA CYS A 284 -13.54 24.68 -8.86
C CYS A 284 -12.53 25.82 -8.71
N THR A 285 -11.26 25.48 -8.51
CA THR A 285 -10.16 26.46 -8.43
C THR A 285 -9.18 26.25 -9.57
N LEU A 286 -8.70 27.35 -10.16
CA LEU A 286 -7.60 27.33 -11.14
C LEU A 286 -6.29 27.58 -10.41
N THR A 287 -5.26 26.78 -10.69
CA THR A 287 -3.96 26.77 -9.99
C THR A 287 -3.16 28.09 -10.05
N ILE A 288 -3.65 29.13 -10.75
CA ILE A 288 -2.99 30.45 -10.77
C ILE A 288 -2.99 31.15 -9.38
N LEU A 289 -3.69 30.63 -8.36
CA LEU A 289 -3.82 31.26 -7.03
C LEU A 289 -3.27 30.47 -5.83
N ILE A 290 -2.37 29.49 -6.02
CA ILE A 290 -1.73 28.77 -4.89
C ILE A 290 -0.33 29.34 -4.56
N SER A 291 -0.17 30.67 -4.60
CA SER A 291 1.01 31.35 -4.03
C SER A 291 0.73 32.05 -2.70
N SER A 292 -0.48 31.92 -2.14
CA SER A 292 -0.91 32.73 -0.98
C SER A 292 -1.35 31.95 0.26
N PHE A 293 -1.17 30.63 0.30
CA PHE A 293 -1.47 29.82 1.49
C PHE A 293 -0.37 28.77 1.72
N LEU A 294 0.81 29.26 2.12
CA LEU A 294 1.82 28.54 2.90
C LEU A 294 2.32 29.49 3.98
#